data_AF-A0A2M8M5U4-F1
#
_entry.id   AF-A0A2M8M5U4-F1
#
_cell.length_a   1.000
_cell.length_b   1.000
_cell.length_c   1.000
_cell.angle_alpha   90.00
_cell.angle_beta   90.00
_cell.angle_gamma   90.00
#
_symmetry.space_group_name_H-M   'P 1'
#
loop_
_entity.id
_entity.type
_entity.pdbx_description
1 polymer ?
#
loop_
_entity_poly.entity_id
_entity_poly.type
_entity_poly.pdbx_seq_one_letter_code
_entity_poly.pdbx_strand_id
1 'polypeptide(L)' 'MDNTHPDPDPRRTPGLEGGGGVPPGETPPGESSTPAGAPDQNANTPSGWGPLPLVLLLVLGAVVAAFFLAYAVAL' A
#
# COMPACT_ATOMS: atom_id res chain seq x y z
N MET A 1 -14.93 19.30 4.02
CA MET A 1 -14.05 19.46 2.84
C MET A 1 -12.76 20.05 3.36
N ASP A 2 -11.82 19.18 3.76
CA ASP A 2 -10.48 19.65 4.15
C ASP A 2 -9.75 20.05 2.88
N ASN A 3 -9.65 21.35 2.66
CA ASN A 3 -8.80 21.92 1.62
C ASN A 3 -7.36 21.91 2.14
N THR A 4 -6.77 20.72 2.26
CA THR A 4 -5.31 20.58 2.41
C THR A 4 -4.69 20.90 1.07
N HIS A 5 -4.66 22.19 0.74
CA HIS A 5 -3.85 22.69 -0.35
C HIS A 5 -2.39 22.38 0.00
N PRO A 6 -1.62 21.75 -0.90
CA PRO A 6 -0.23 21.39 -0.62
C PRO A 6 0.66 22.62 -0.44
N ASP A 7 0.20 23.78 -0.91
CA ASP A 7 0.98 25.02 -0.81
C ASP A 7 0.90 25.60 0.61
N PRO A 8 2.04 26.07 1.15
CA PRO A 8 2.09 26.67 2.46
C PRO A 8 1.19 27.92 2.56
N ASP A 9 0.46 28.06 3.66
CA ASP A 9 -0.40 29.23 3.91
C ASP A 9 0.47 30.49 4.13
N PRO A 10 0.37 31.53 3.27
CA PRO A 10 1.18 32.75 3.39
C PRO A 10 1.01 33.47 4.74
N ARG A 11 -0.10 33.25 5.45
CA ARG A 11 -0.33 33.83 6.79
C ARG A 11 0.46 33.11 7.89
N ARG A 12 1.01 31.95 7.59
CA ARG A 12 1.74 31.09 8.53
C ARG A 12 3.18 30.80 8.07
N THR A 13 3.56 31.24 6.88
CA THR A 13 4.89 31.07 6.31
C THR A 13 5.55 32.45 6.12
N PRO A 14 6.49 32.85 6.99
CA PRO A 14 7.22 34.11 6.84
C PRO A 14 7.95 34.19 5.50
N GLY A 15 7.94 35.36 4.86
CA GLY A 15 8.61 35.60 3.57
C GLY A 15 7.81 35.15 2.34
N LEU A 16 6.74 34.36 2.51
CA LEU A 16 5.89 33.91 1.41
C LEU A 16 4.86 34.98 1.03
N GLU A 17 4.95 35.47 -0.20
CA GLU A 17 3.98 36.40 -0.77
C GLU A 17 2.69 35.67 -1.17
N GLY A 18 1.58 36.40 -1.29
CA GLY A 18 0.27 35.81 -1.65
C GLY A 18 0.23 35.11 -3.02
N GLY A 19 1.24 35.33 -3.87
CA GLY A 19 1.41 34.64 -5.16
C GLY A 19 2.26 33.37 -5.10
N GLY A 20 2.71 32.93 -3.92
CA GLY A 20 3.57 31.75 -3.74
C GLY A 20 5.07 32.00 -3.93
N GLY A 21 5.48 33.26 -4.14
CA GLY A 21 6.87 33.68 -4.30
C GLY A 21 7.53 34.11 -2.98
N VAL A 22 8.85 34.24 -3.00
CA VAL A 22 9.66 34.83 -1.92
C VAL A 22 10.59 35.90 -2.50
N PRO A 23 11.05 36.88 -1.69
CA PRO A 23 12.02 37.88 -2.13
C PRO A 23 13.32 37.28 -2.69
N PRO A 24 13.99 37.95 -3.65
CA PRO A 24 15.27 37.50 -4.17
C PRO A 24 16.32 37.32 -3.06
N GLY A 25 16.95 36.15 -3.01
CA GLY A 25 17.96 35.80 -1.99
C GLY A 25 17.43 34.97 -0.83
N GLU A 26 16.10 34.84 -0.68
CA GLU A 26 15.49 33.85 0.21
C GLU A 26 15.35 32.49 -0.50
N THR A 27 15.31 31.41 0.27
CA THR A 27 15.06 30.06 -0.29
C THR A 27 13.54 29.89 -0.41
N PRO A 28 12.99 29.60 -1.61
CA PRO A 28 11.57 29.34 -1.78
C PRO A 28 11.08 28.20 -0.87
N PRO A 29 9.80 28.21 -0.43
CA PRO A 29 9.25 27.10 0.32
C PRO A 29 9.34 25.81 -0.49
N GLY A 30 9.65 24.70 0.19
CA GLY A 30 9.69 23.39 -0.45
C GLY A 30 8.32 23.01 -0.99
N GLU A 31 8.23 22.74 -2.29
CA GLU A 31 7.03 22.18 -2.90
C GLU A 31 6.77 20.78 -2.33
N SER A 32 5.55 20.55 -1.83
CA SER A 32 5.13 19.21 -1.43
C SER A 32 4.56 18.48 -2.65
N SER A 33 5.37 17.65 -3.31
CA SER A 33 4.91 16.85 -4.47
C SER A 33 4.10 15.60 -4.10
N THR A 34 3.89 15.35 -2.80
CA THR A 34 3.14 14.18 -2.32
C THR A 34 1.89 14.61 -1.56
N PRO A 35 0.68 14.26 -2.04
CA PRO A 35 -0.53 14.47 -1.26
C PRO A 35 -0.43 13.74 0.08
N ALA A 36 -0.96 14.36 1.14
CA ALA A 36 -0.91 13.83 2.50
C ALA A 36 -1.51 12.41 2.57
N GLY A 37 -0.64 11.40 2.56
CA GLY A 37 -0.97 9.99 2.73
C GLY A 37 -1.71 9.38 1.52
N ALA A 38 -1.18 8.29 0.98
CA ALA A 38 -1.98 7.44 0.11
C ALA A 38 -3.21 6.92 0.90
N PRO A 39 -4.40 6.79 0.27
CA PRO A 39 -5.52 6.10 0.89
C PRO A 39 -5.04 4.75 1.42
N ASP A 40 -5.56 4.36 2.57
CA ASP A 40 -5.20 3.13 3.26
C ASP A 40 -5.32 1.96 2.27
N GLN A 41 -4.17 1.44 1.79
CA GLN A 41 -4.13 0.46 0.68
C GLN A 41 -4.79 -0.87 1.07
N ASN A 42 -4.93 -1.09 2.37
CA ASN A 42 -5.63 -2.18 3.01
C ASN A 42 -7.17 -2.09 2.88
N ALA A 43 -7.76 -0.91 2.62
CA ALA A 43 -9.20 -0.69 2.68
C ALA A 43 -10.00 -1.48 1.62
N ASN A 44 -9.35 -1.89 0.53
CA ASN A 44 -10.01 -2.53 -0.62
C ASN A 44 -9.34 -3.83 -1.06
N THR A 45 -8.59 -4.51 -0.19
CA THR A 45 -7.99 -5.81 -0.58
C THR A 45 -9.04 -6.91 -0.44
N PRO A 46 -9.56 -7.49 -1.54
CA PRO A 46 -10.52 -8.58 -1.43
C PRO A 46 -9.84 -9.82 -0.81
N SER A 47 -10.42 -10.32 0.28
CA SER A 47 -10.02 -11.57 0.93
C SER A 47 -10.47 -12.76 0.10
N GLY A 48 -9.89 -12.93 -1.09
CA GLY A 48 -10.46 -13.87 -2.05
C GLY A 48 -10.17 -15.33 -1.74
N TRP A 49 -8.97 -15.64 -1.23
CA TRP A 49 -8.42 -17.00 -1.33
C TRP A 49 -7.68 -17.51 -0.10
N GLY A 50 -7.45 -16.69 0.93
CA GLY A 50 -6.92 -17.10 2.24
C GLY A 50 -5.84 -18.22 2.19
N PRO A 51 -5.85 -19.18 3.13
CA PRO A 51 -5.01 -20.38 3.05
C PRO A 51 -5.64 -21.52 2.24
N LEU A 52 -6.81 -21.32 1.62
CA LEU A 52 -7.62 -22.41 1.05
C LEU A 52 -6.90 -23.21 -0.07
N PRO A 53 -6.19 -22.59 -1.03
CA PRO A 53 -5.45 -23.31 -2.06
C PRO A 53 -4.34 -24.19 -1.49
N LEU A 54 -3.66 -23.69 -0.46
CA LEU A 54 -2.58 -24.42 0.20
C LEU A 54 -3.14 -25.68 0.87
N VAL A 55 -4.29 -25.57 1.56
CA VAL A 55 -4.95 -26.72 2.18
C VAL A 55 -5.38 -27.74 1.12
N LEU A 56 -5.97 -27.30 0.01
CA LEU A 56 -6.34 -28.18 -1.11
C LEU A 56 -5.14 -28.94 -1.68
N LEU A 57 -4.01 -28.25 -1.88
CA LEU A 57 -2.78 -28.86 -2.37
C LEU A 57 -2.24 -29.91 -1.39
N LEU A 58 -2.23 -29.62 -0.09
CA LEU A 58 -1.76 -30.55 0.93
C LEU A 58 -2.63 -31.79 1.03
N VAL A 59 -3.95 -31.64 0.97
CA VAL A 59 -4.89 -32.77 0.96
C VAL A 59 -4.68 -33.63 -0.28
N LEU A 60 -4.59 -33.02 -1.46
CA LEU A 60 -4.33 -33.74 -2.70
C LEU A 60 -3.00 -34.51 -2.64
N GLY A 61 -1.93 -33.86 -2.17
CA GLY A 61 -0.63 -34.48 -1.97
C GLY A 61 -0.68 -35.66 -1.00
N ALA A 62 -1.39 -35.53 0.11
CA ALA A 62 -1.57 -36.61 1.07
C ALA A 62 -2.32 -37.82 0.48
N VAL A 63 -3.36 -37.59 -0.33
CA VAL A 63 -4.09 -38.66 -1.02
C VAL A 63 -3.19 -39.39 -2.01
N VAL A 64 -2.41 -38.66 -2.81
CA VAL A 64 -1.46 -39.26 -3.76
C VAL A 64 -0.38 -40.06 -3.03
N ALA A 65 0.19 -39.52 -1.95
CA ALA A 65 1.19 -40.23 -1.15
C ALA A 65 0.62 -41.51 -0.52
N ALA A 66 -0.60 -41.46 0.02
CA ALA A 66 -1.28 -42.62 0.59
C ALA A 66 -1.56 -43.70 -0.47
N PHE A 67 -1.92 -43.31 -1.69
CA PHE A 67 -2.09 -44.24 -2.82
C PHE A 67 -0.77 -44.98 -3.14
N PHE A 68 0.34 -44.26 -3.28
CA PHE A 68 1.63 -44.90 -3.54
C PHE A 68 2.08 -45.79 -2.40
N LEU A 69 1.84 -45.38 -1.15
CA LEU A 69 2.15 -46.19 0.02
C LEU A 69 1.34 -47.50 0.03
N ALA A 70 0.04 -47.42 -0.25
CA ALA A 70 -0.81 -48.61 -0.36
C ALA A 70 -0.39 -49.51 -1.52
N TYR A 71 -0.06 -48.94 -2.68
CA TYR A 71 0.44 -49.68 -3.84
C TYR A 71 1.75 -50.43 -3.52
N ALA A 72 2.70 -49.76 -2.87
CA ALA A 72 3.98 -50.35 -2.48
C ALA A 72 3.87 -51.46 -1.42
N VAL A 73 2.81 -51.44 -0.60
CA VAL A 73 2.53 -52.52 0.37
C VAL A 73 1.78 -53.69 -0.27
N ALA A 74 0.93 -53.41 -1.27
CA ALA A 74 0.08 -54.41 -1.90
C ALA A 74 0.77 -55.25 -3.00
N LEU A 75 1.89 -54.76 -3.55
CA LEU A 75 2.66 -55.39 -4.63
C LEU A 75 4.04 -55.83 -4.13
#